data_AF-G5ILR1-F1
#
_entry.id   AF-G5ILR1-F1
#
_cell.length_a   1.000
_cell.length_b   1.000
_cell.length_c   1.000
_cell.angle_alpha   90.00
_cell.angle_beta   90.00
_cell.angle_gamma   90.00
#
_symmetry.space_group_name_H-M   'P 1'
#
loop_
_entity.id
_entity.type
_entity.pdbx_description
1 polymer ?
#
loop_
_entity_poly.entity_id
_entity_poly.type
_entity_poly.pdbx_seq_one_letter_code
_entity_poly.pdbx_strand_id
1 'polypeptide(L)'
;MEAGWIKKNGVTVAAVLMAAAGMVIYLVTSMTGYLASSAVNPWPIVCTVAAVVMLVVSAGMGSKMTAVMGDILVMAASVLLLVSFYYFVLARVQLAADVYFIPVNYPASEATTLHISVAGAVLYLLADIAVIVKAFSKKTVQE
;
A
#
# COMPACT_ATOMS: atom_id res chain seq x y z
N MET A 1 -19.87 -12.76 3.62
CA MET A 1 -19.01 -12.85 2.42
C MET A 1 -18.76 -14.32 2.15
N GLU A 2 -19.26 -14.87 1.05
CA GLU A 2 -19.20 -16.31 0.80
C GLU A 2 -17.75 -16.78 0.63
N ALA A 3 -17.38 -17.89 1.27
CA ALA A 3 -16.04 -18.45 1.24
C ALA A 3 -15.52 -18.73 -0.20
N GLY A 4 -16.43 -18.92 -1.16
CA GLY A 4 -16.09 -19.05 -2.59
C GLY A 4 -15.55 -17.78 -3.24
N TRP A 5 -15.96 -16.59 -2.79
CA TRP A 5 -15.49 -15.31 -3.36
C TRP A 5 -14.05 -14.99 -2.96
N ILE A 6 -13.68 -15.28 -1.70
CA ILE A 6 -12.31 -15.13 -1.20
C ILE A 6 -11.37 -16.12 -1.90
N LYS A 7 -11.83 -17.35 -2.16
CA LYS A 7 -11.02 -18.35 -2.89
C LYS A 7 -10.75 -17.93 -4.35
N LYS A 8 -11.70 -17.25 -5.00
CA LYS A 8 -11.54 -16.73 -6.37
C LYS A 8 -10.69 -15.46 -6.45
N ASN A 9 -10.81 -14.58 -5.45
CA ASN A 9 -10.16 -13.26 -5.42
C ASN A 9 -9.03 -13.14 -4.39
N GLY A 10 -8.47 -14.25 -3.92
CA GLY A 10 -7.57 -14.30 -2.76
C GLY A 10 -6.38 -13.35 -2.86
N VAL A 11 -5.78 -13.22 -4.05
CA VAL A 11 -4.66 -12.27 -4.30
C VAL A 11 -5.11 -10.81 -4.15
N THR A 12 -6.33 -10.48 -4.57
CA THR A 12 -6.87 -9.11 -4.43
C THR A 12 -7.17 -8.79 -2.98
N VAL A 13 -7.76 -9.76 -2.25
CA VAL A 13 -8.05 -9.60 -0.82
C VAL A 13 -6.75 -9.44 -0.03
N ALA A 14 -5.74 -10.26 -0.32
CA ALA A 14 -4.42 -10.12 0.31
C ALA A 14 -3.78 -8.76 -0.01
N ALA A 15 -3.81 -8.30 -1.26
CA ALA A 15 -3.28 -7.00 -1.66
C ALA A 15 -3.97 -5.84 -0.90
N VAL A 16 -5.30 -5.87 -0.80
CA VAL A 16 -6.08 -4.85 -0.07
C VAL A 16 -5.73 -4.86 1.42
N LEU A 17 -5.61 -6.05 2.03
CA LEU A 17 -5.24 -6.16 3.45
C LEU A 17 -3.82 -5.65 3.71
N MET A 18 -2.87 -5.96 2.82
CA MET A 18 -1.48 -5.47 2.92
C MET A 18 -1.41 -3.95 2.74
N ALA A 19 -2.12 -3.40 1.75
CA ALA A 19 -2.19 -1.95 1.53
C ALA A 19 -2.85 -1.23 2.72
N ALA A 20 -3.94 -1.79 3.26
CA ALA A 20 -4.60 -1.24 4.44
C ALA A 20 -3.69 -1.29 5.68
N ALA A 21 -2.99 -2.39 5.92
CA ALA A 21 -2.04 -2.51 7.03
C ALA A 21 -0.88 -1.51 6.89
N GLY A 22 -0.32 -1.35 5.68
CA GLY A 22 0.70 -0.33 5.39
C GLY A 22 0.19 1.09 5.66
N MET A 23 -1.05 1.39 5.25
CA MET A 23 -1.69 2.68 5.51
C MET A 23 -1.92 2.93 7.00
N VAL A 24 -2.37 1.93 7.76
CA VAL A 24 -2.55 2.05 9.21
C VAL A 24 -1.22 2.35 9.89
N ILE A 25 -0.15 1.67 9.49
CA ILE A 25 1.20 1.93 10.01
C ILE A 25 1.67 3.34 9.64
N TYR A 26 1.38 3.82 8.42
CA TYR A 26 1.65 5.21 8.03
C TYR A 26 0.97 6.21 8.97
N LEU A 27 -0.31 6.00 9.25
CA LEU A 27 -1.09 6.87 10.12
C LEU A 27 -0.57 6.84 11.55
N VAL A 28 -0.37 5.64 12.12
CA VAL A 28 0.15 5.49 13.48
C VAL A 28 1.52 6.15 13.61
N THR A 29 2.46 5.88 12.70
CA THR A 29 3.80 6.46 12.77
C THR A 29 3.83 7.97 12.51
N SER A 30 2.86 8.52 11.76
CA SER A 30 2.79 9.96 11.47
C SER A 30 2.00 10.75 12.50
N MET A 31 1.08 10.12 13.24
CA MET A 31 0.21 10.78 14.22
C MET A 31 0.65 10.53 15.67
N THR A 32 1.60 9.62 15.89
CA THR A 32 2.06 9.23 17.23
C THR A 32 3.59 9.22 17.30
N GLY A 33 4.13 9.26 18.52
CA GLY A 33 5.56 9.23 18.75
C GLY A 33 6.27 10.48 18.24
N TYR A 34 7.46 10.30 17.64
CA TYR A 34 8.35 11.39 17.23
C TYR A 34 7.72 12.34 16.20
N LEU A 35 6.89 11.82 15.28
CA LEU A 35 6.29 12.60 14.21
C LEU A 35 4.95 13.25 14.57
N ALA A 36 4.46 13.11 15.80
CA ALA A 36 3.13 13.60 16.19
C ALA A 36 2.94 15.13 16.03
N SER A 37 4.03 15.90 16.07
CA SER A 37 4.01 17.35 15.85
C SER A 37 4.35 17.76 14.41
N SER A 38 4.65 16.79 13.54
CA SER A 38 5.04 17.03 12.14
C SER A 38 3.82 16.99 11.22
N ALA A 39 3.88 17.75 10.13
CA ALA A 39 2.81 17.75 9.14
C ALA A 39 2.70 16.36 8.47
N VAL A 40 1.51 15.74 8.57
CA VAL A 40 1.21 14.47 7.90
C VAL A 40 0.99 14.74 6.42
N ASN A 41 1.68 14.00 5.55
CA ASN A 41 1.44 14.08 4.12
C ASN A 41 0.15 13.31 3.78
N PRO A 42 -0.89 13.95 3.22
CA PRO A 42 -2.16 13.28 2.93
C PRO A 42 -2.11 12.36 1.70
N TRP A 43 -1.10 12.49 0.83
CA TRP A 43 -1.04 11.78 -0.45
C TRP A 43 -1.05 10.25 -0.33
N PRO A 44 -0.25 9.61 0.55
CA PRO A 44 -0.31 8.17 0.74
C PRO A 44 -1.71 7.68 1.12
N ILE A 45 -2.46 8.47 1.90
CA ILE A 45 -3.81 8.12 2.36
C ILE A 45 -4.78 8.14 1.18
N VAL A 46 -4.83 9.27 0.46
CA VAL A 46 -5.78 9.48 -0.65
C VAL A 46 -5.53 8.45 -1.75
N CYS A 47 -4.28 8.25 -2.15
CA CYS A 47 -3.91 7.30 -3.19
C CYS A 47 -4.20 5.84 -2.78
N THR A 48 -3.95 5.46 -1.51
CA THR A 48 -4.25 4.10 -1.05
C THR A 48 -5.75 3.84 -1.00
N VAL A 49 -6.54 4.79 -0.48
CA VAL A 49 -8.00 4.65 -0.43
C VAL A 49 -8.58 4.52 -1.83
N ALA A 50 -8.15 5.38 -2.76
CA ALA A 50 -8.58 5.31 -4.15
C ALA A 50 -8.18 3.98 -4.82
N ALA A 51 -6.96 3.49 -4.59
CA ALA A 51 -6.53 2.19 -5.11
C ALA A 51 -7.35 1.02 -4.55
N VAL A 52 -7.64 1.03 -3.25
CA VAL A 52 -8.48 0.00 -2.61
C VAL A 52 -9.88 -0.01 -3.22
N VAL A 53 -10.50 1.16 -3.43
CA VAL A 53 -11.81 1.26 -4.09
C VAL A 53 -11.74 0.68 -5.51
N MET A 54 -10.73 1.02 -6.29
CA MET A 54 -10.53 0.47 -7.64
C MET A 54 -10.38 -1.06 -7.63
N LEU A 55 -9.61 -1.62 -6.69
CA LEU A 55 -9.43 -3.07 -6.55
C LEU A 55 -10.72 -3.79 -6.13
N VAL A 56 -11.51 -3.19 -5.24
CA VAL A 56 -12.80 -3.74 -4.79
C VAL A 56 -13.81 -3.70 -5.94
N VAL A 57 -13.90 -2.59 -6.67
CA VAL A 57 -14.76 -2.46 -7.86
C VAL A 57 -14.38 -3.49 -8.92
N SER A 58 -13.07 -3.63 -9.19
CA SER A 58 -12.53 -4.67 -10.10
C SER A 58 -12.96 -6.08 -9.69
N ALA A 59 -12.90 -6.40 -8.40
CA ALA A 59 -13.27 -7.72 -7.87
C ALA A 59 -14.80 -7.96 -7.83
N GLY A 60 -15.60 -6.89 -7.68
CA GLY A 60 -17.06 -6.95 -7.54
C GLY A 60 -17.83 -6.95 -8.86
N MET A 61 -17.34 -6.24 -9.89
CA MET A 61 -18.05 -6.09 -11.18
C MET A 61 -17.82 -7.23 -12.19
N GLY A 62 -17.15 -8.31 -11.78
CA GLY A 62 -16.71 -9.47 -12.58
C GLY A 62 -17.33 -9.69 -13.98
N SER A 63 -18.65 -9.92 -14.09
CA SER A 63 -19.31 -10.24 -15.38
C SER A 63 -19.90 -9.05 -16.13
N LYS A 64 -19.92 -7.86 -15.53
CA LYS A 64 -20.47 -6.63 -16.12
C LYS A 64 -19.39 -5.70 -16.70
N MET A 65 -18.13 -6.06 -16.55
CA MET A 65 -16.99 -5.23 -16.94
C MET A 65 -16.21 -5.88 -18.08
N THR A 66 -15.81 -5.10 -19.09
CA THR A 66 -14.95 -5.60 -20.16
C THR A 66 -13.56 -5.95 -19.61
N ALA A 67 -12.91 -6.96 -20.18
CA ALA A 67 -11.57 -7.37 -19.75
C ALA A 67 -10.58 -6.19 -19.78
N VAL A 68 -10.66 -5.35 -20.82
CA VAL A 68 -9.83 -4.15 -20.97
C VAL A 68 -10.06 -3.14 -19.84
N MET A 69 -11.31 -2.89 -19.45
CA MET A 69 -11.61 -1.98 -18.35
C MET A 69 -11.08 -2.52 -17.01
N GLY A 70 -11.17 -3.84 -16.79
CA GLY A 70 -10.60 -4.49 -15.60
C GLY A 70 -9.08 -4.37 -15.53
N ASP A 71 -8.39 -4.60 -16.65
CA ASP A 71 -6.94 -4.47 -16.74
C ASP A 71 -6.49 -3.01 -16.49
N ILE A 72 -7.19 -2.03 -17.08
CA ILE A 72 -6.92 -0.60 -16.85
C ILE A 72 -7.14 -0.23 -15.38
N LEU A 73 -8.21 -0.72 -14.75
CA LEU A 73 -8.53 -0.41 -13.36
C LEU A 73 -7.49 -0.99 -12.39
N VAL A 74 -7.00 -2.19 -12.65
CA VAL A 74 -5.92 -2.82 -11.86
C VAL A 74 -4.58 -2.10 -12.08
N MET A 75 -4.26 -1.69 -13.31
CA MET A 75 -3.07 -0.87 -13.58
C MET A 75 -3.16 0.51 -12.92
N ALA A 76 -4.31 1.17 -12.95
CA ALA A 76 -4.49 2.45 -12.27
C ALA A 76 -4.29 2.28 -10.76
N ALA A 77 -4.83 1.22 -10.16
CA ALA A 77 -4.64 0.92 -8.75
C ALA A 77 -3.17 0.66 -8.40
N SER A 78 -2.40 -0.04 -9.24
CA SER A 78 -0.97 -0.26 -8.98
C SER A 78 -0.16 1.03 -9.04
N VAL A 79 -0.46 1.92 -10.00
CA VAL A 79 0.20 3.24 -10.06
C VAL A 79 -0.11 4.07 -8.80
N LEU A 80 -1.35 4.05 -8.32
CA LEU A 80 -1.73 4.77 -7.09
C LEU A 80 -1.05 4.19 -5.84
N LEU A 81 -0.94 2.87 -5.72
CA LEU A 81 -0.22 2.24 -4.61
C LEU A 81 1.27 2.57 -4.66
N LEU A 82 1.88 2.57 -5.86
CA LEU A 82 3.27 2.96 -6.04
C LEU A 82 3.53 4.44 -5.68
N VAL A 83 2.62 5.34 -6.04
CA VAL A 83 2.66 6.75 -5.59
C VAL A 83 2.53 6.84 -4.07
N SER A 84 1.67 6.02 -3.46
CA SER A 84 1.52 5.97 -2.00
C SER A 84 2.81 5.52 -1.32
N PHE A 85 3.42 4.46 -1.83
CA PHE A 85 4.71 3.95 -1.37
C PHE A 85 5.82 5.01 -1.51
N TYR A 86 5.89 5.69 -2.65
CA TYR A 86 6.85 6.76 -2.90
C TYR A 86 6.75 7.88 -1.85
N TYR A 87 5.56 8.43 -1.63
CA TYR A 87 5.37 9.51 -0.65
C TYR A 87 5.58 9.03 0.79
N PHE A 88 5.26 7.77 1.10
CA PHE A 88 5.57 7.17 2.40
C PHE A 88 7.09 7.17 2.64
N VAL A 89 7.87 6.68 1.68
CA VAL A 89 9.33 6.58 1.80
C VAL A 89 9.96 7.97 1.89
N LEU A 90 9.52 8.91 1.04
CA LEU A 90 10.00 10.30 1.11
C LEU A 90 9.77 10.92 2.49
N ALA A 91 8.61 10.68 3.10
CA ALA A 91 8.30 11.17 4.45
C ALA A 91 9.15 10.54 5.56
N ARG A 92 10.04 9.59 5.24
CA ARG A 92 10.94 8.89 6.17
C ARG A 92 12.42 9.04 5.83
N VAL A 93 12.76 9.73 4.73
CA VAL A 93 14.17 9.98 4.35
C VAL A 93 14.91 10.76 5.42
N GLN A 94 14.28 11.79 6.00
CA GLN A 94 14.90 12.57 7.07
C GLN A 94 15.17 11.73 8.32
N LEU A 95 14.20 10.91 8.74
CA LEU A 95 14.39 9.97 9.87
C LEU A 95 15.54 8.99 9.61
N ALA A 96 15.63 8.46 8.38
CA ALA A 96 16.71 7.58 7.99
C ALA A 96 18.07 8.31 7.97
N ALA A 97 18.07 9.59 7.57
CA ALA A 97 19.27 10.42 7.59
C ALA A 97 19.79 10.59 9.02
N ASP A 98 18.90 10.95 9.95
CA ASP A 98 19.28 11.24 11.34
C ASP A 98 19.74 9.95 12.07
N VAL A 99 19.02 8.84 11.91
CA VAL A 99 19.37 7.55 12.56
C VAL A 99 20.63 6.92 11.98
N TYR A 100 20.84 6.96 10.66
CA TYR A 100 21.97 6.27 10.03
C TYR A 100 23.22 7.14 9.86
N PHE A 101 23.09 8.46 9.73
CA PHE A 101 24.22 9.36 9.48
C PHE A 101 24.61 10.21 10.70
N ILE A 102 23.75 10.34 11.73
CA ILE A 102 24.07 11.07 12.97
C ILE A 102 23.86 10.18 14.20
N PRO A 103 24.55 9.03 14.30
CA PRO A 103 24.21 7.95 15.23
C PRO A 103 24.33 8.27 16.72
N VAL A 104 24.92 9.42 17.09
CA VAL A 104 25.14 9.82 18.49
C VAL A 104 24.20 10.94 18.97
N ASN A 105 23.37 11.50 18.09
CA ASN A 105 22.57 12.68 18.40
C ASN A 105 21.13 12.58 17.86
N TYR A 106 20.47 11.44 18.10
CA TYR A 106 19.05 11.26 17.80
C TYR A 106 18.30 10.66 19.01
N PRO A 107 17.03 11.02 19.26
CA PRO A 107 16.23 10.43 20.32
C PRO A 107 15.84 8.99 19.99
N ALA A 108 15.86 8.07 20.97
CA ALA A 108 15.52 6.65 20.75
C ALA A 108 14.13 6.41 20.14
N SER A 109 13.20 7.36 20.32
CA SER A 109 11.89 7.36 19.66
C SER A 109 11.97 7.44 18.14
N GLU A 110 13.00 8.09 17.59
CA GLU A 110 13.18 8.26 16.15
C GLU A 110 13.54 6.94 15.45
N ALA A 111 14.49 6.18 16.02
CA ALA A 111 14.81 4.84 15.52
C ALA A 111 13.61 3.89 15.62
N THR A 112 12.81 4.00 16.68
CA THR A 112 11.58 3.20 16.83
C THR A 112 10.56 3.55 15.74
N THR A 113 10.33 4.85 15.48
CA THR A 113 9.46 5.30 14.40
C THR A 113 9.97 4.84 13.04
N LEU A 114 11.28 4.86 12.79
CA LEU A 114 11.87 4.39 11.55
C LEU A 114 11.65 2.88 11.35
N HIS A 115 11.92 2.04 12.35
CA HIS A 115 11.73 0.59 12.24
C HIS A 115 10.28 0.20 11.98
N ILE A 116 9.33 0.83 12.67
CA ILE A 116 7.90 0.61 12.43
C ILE A 116 7.51 1.08 11.02
N SER A 117 8.07 2.21 10.58
CA SER A 117 7.83 2.72 9.22
C SER A 117 8.38 1.79 8.14
N VAL A 118 9.53 1.16 8.36
CA VAL A 118 10.08 0.14 7.45
C VAL A 118 9.11 -1.03 7.29
N ALA A 119 8.49 -1.52 8.39
CA ALA A 119 7.48 -2.56 8.30
C ALA A 119 6.27 -2.13 7.45
N GLY A 120 5.82 -0.88 7.60
CA GLY A 120 4.75 -0.30 6.76
C GLY A 120 5.12 -0.19 5.28
N ALA A 121 6.34 0.24 4.99
CA ALA A 121 6.86 0.34 3.62
C ALA A 121 6.94 -1.03 2.94
N VAL A 122 7.40 -2.06 3.67
CA VAL A 122 7.43 -3.44 3.17
C VAL A 122 6.03 -3.95 2.84
N LEU A 123 5.02 -3.64 3.67
CA LEU A 123 3.64 -4.03 3.39
C LEU A 123 3.07 -3.37 2.13
N TYR A 124 3.37 -2.09 1.90
CA TYR A 124 3.02 -1.43 0.63
C TYR A 124 3.70 -2.10 -0.57
N LEU A 125 4.98 -2.43 -0.46
CA LEU A 125 5.71 -3.12 -1.54
C LEU A 125 5.12 -4.50 -1.83
N LEU A 126 4.75 -5.26 -0.79
CA LEU A 126 4.08 -6.56 -0.95
C LEU A 126 2.68 -6.41 -1.58
N ALA A 127 1.95 -5.35 -1.25
CA ALA A 127 0.68 -5.04 -1.88
C ALA A 127 0.86 -4.75 -3.39
N ASP A 128 1.85 -3.94 -3.76
CA ASP A 128 2.19 -3.65 -5.16
C ASP A 128 2.55 -4.93 -5.92
N ILE A 129 3.43 -5.77 -5.36
CA ILE A 129 3.80 -7.06 -5.96
C ILE A 129 2.56 -7.94 -6.15
N ALA A 130 1.66 -8.01 -5.16
CA ALA A 130 0.43 -8.80 -5.27
C ALA A 130 -0.50 -8.27 -6.37
N VAL A 131 -0.64 -6.95 -6.53
CA VAL A 131 -1.44 -6.35 -7.61
C VAL A 131 -0.80 -6.62 -8.98
N ILE A 132 0.53 -6.52 -9.09
CA ILE A 132 1.27 -6.84 -10.32
C ILE A 132 1.09 -8.31 -10.68
N VAL A 133 1.28 -9.23 -9.73
CA VAL A 133 1.07 -10.66 -9.94
C VAL A 133 -0.36 -10.92 -10.43
N LYS A 134 -1.36 -10.28 -9.84
CA LYS A 134 -2.76 -10.38 -10.31
C LYS A 134 -2.92 -9.89 -11.75
N ALA A 135 -2.34 -8.75 -12.10
CA ALA A 135 -2.42 -8.20 -13.45
C ALA A 135 -1.84 -9.15 -14.51
N PHE A 136 -0.77 -9.88 -14.17
CA PHE A 136 -0.15 -10.87 -15.05
C PHE A 136 -0.75 -12.28 -14.93
N SER A 137 -1.49 -12.58 -13.87
CA SER A 137 -2.08 -13.91 -13.61
C SER A 137 -3.32 -14.20 -14.45
N LYS A 138 -3.42 -13.68 -15.69
CA LYS A 138 -4.39 -14.13 -16.69
C LYS A 138 -4.19 -15.63 -16.95
N LYS A 139 -4.86 -16.48 -16.17
CA LYS A 139 -5.39 -17.75 -16.67
C LYS A 139 -6.57 -17.43 -17.58
N THR A 140 -6.31 -16.77 -18.71
CA THR A 140 -7.25 -16.54 -19.81
C THR A 140 -6.49 -16.42 -21.14
N VAL A 141 -5.75 -17.46 -21.52
CA VAL A 141 -6.14 -18.18 -22.74
C VAL A 141 -7.17 -19.18 -22.26
N GLN A 142 -8.42 -18.74 -22.19
CA GLN A 142 -9.54 -19.67 -22.28
C GLN A 142 -9.84 -19.73 -23.77
N GLU A 143 -9.75 -20.94 -24.32
CA GLU A 143 -10.15 -21.30 -25.68
C GLU A 143 -11.49 -20.69 -26.09
#